data_AF-A0A090DUE6-F1
#
_entry.id   AF-A0A090DUE6-F1
#
_cell.length_a   1.000
_cell.length_b   1.000
_cell.length_c   1.000
_cell.angle_alpha   90.00
_cell.angle_beta   90.00
_cell.angle_gamma   90.00
#
_symmetry.space_group_name_H-M   'P 1'
#
loop_
_entity.id
_entity.type
_entity.pdbx_description
1 polymer ?
#
loop_
_entity_poly.entity_id
_entity_poly.type
_entity_poly.pdbx_seq_one_letter_code
_entity_poly.pdbx_strand_id
1 'polypeptide(L)' 'MATDIIDKMAAEATTKAKAKLAEIELAAKYVAHLMEALHGERCHIDISHEHGYVLVLTRLG' A
#
# COMPACT_ATOMS: atom_id res chain seq x y z
N MET A 1 11.06 -33.21 4.67
CA MET A 1 10.94 -33.11 3.21
C MET A 1 9.65 -32.42 2.77
N ALA A 2 8.45 -32.92 3.09
CA ALA A 2 7.21 -32.23 2.70
C ALA A 2 6.99 -30.91 3.46
N THR A 3 7.31 -30.88 4.75
CA THR A 3 7.19 -29.70 5.61
C THR A 3 8.10 -28.57 5.14
N ASP A 4 9.34 -28.88 4.76
CA ASP A 4 10.32 -27.88 4.27
C ASP A 4 9.86 -27.16 2.99
N ILE A 5 9.10 -27.85 2.14
CA ILE A 5 8.53 -27.28 0.91
C ILE A 5 7.37 -26.34 1.24
N ILE A 6 6.48 -26.76 2.15
CA ILE A 6 5.34 -25.94 2.61
C ILE A 6 5.83 -24.66 3.28
N ASP A 7 6.82 -24.77 4.16
CA ASP A 7 7.40 -23.63 4.88
C ASP A 7 8.06 -22.64 3.91
N LYS A 8 8.77 -23.14 2.91
CA LYS A 8 9.35 -22.30 1.86
C LYS A 8 8.28 -21.56 1.05
N MET A 9 7.21 -22.25 0.65
CA MET A 9 6.10 -21.63 -0.09
C MET A 9 5.41 -20.54 0.74
N ALA A 10 5.20 -20.77 2.04
CA ALA A 10 4.62 -19.78 2.94
C ALA A 10 5.50 -18.54 3.10
N ALA A 11 6.82 -18.72 3.21
CA ALA A 11 7.79 -17.64 3.28
C ALA A 11 7.81 -16.81 1.98
N GLU A 12 7.78 -17.46 0.81
CA GLU A 12 7.71 -16.79 -0.49
C GLU A 12 6.41 -16.01 -0.66
N ALA A 13 5.27 -16.58 -0.28
CA ALA A 13 3.97 -15.91 -0.33
C ALA A 13 3.95 -14.67 0.56
N THR A 14 4.46 -14.79 1.78
CA THR A 14 4.59 -13.67 2.73
C THR A 14 5.48 -12.55 2.16
N THR A 15 6.59 -12.92 1.53
CA THR A 15 7.52 -11.96 0.93
C THR A 15 6.87 -11.22 -0.23
N LYS A 16 6.16 -11.93 -1.11
CA LYS A 16 5.41 -11.34 -2.23
C LYS A 16 4.31 -10.39 -1.73
N ALA A 17 3.57 -10.79 -0.70
CA ALA A 17 2.55 -9.94 -0.10
C ALA A 17 3.15 -8.64 0.45
N LYS A 18 4.25 -8.73 1.22
CA LYS A 18 4.97 -7.55 1.74
C LYS A 18 5.47 -6.62 0.63
N ALA A 19 6.01 -7.18 -0.45
CA ALA A 19 6.45 -6.38 -1.60
C ALA A 19 5.27 -5.60 -2.21
N LYS A 20 4.11 -6.24 -2.37
CA LYS A 20 2.90 -5.59 -2.89
C LYS A 20 2.35 -4.51 -1.95
N LEU A 21 2.39 -4.73 -0.64
CA LEU A 21 2.01 -3.70 0.33
C LEU A 21 2.90 -2.46 0.21
N ALA A 22 4.22 -2.66 0.11
CA ALA A 22 5.18 -1.56 -0.07
C ALA A 22 4.97 -0.81 -1.41
N GLU A 23 4.68 -1.53 -2.50
CA GLU A 23 4.34 -0.92 -3.79
C GLU A 23 3.08 -0.04 -3.69
N ILE A 24 2.03 -0.52 -3.00
CA ILE A 24 0.78 0.22 -2.80
C ILE A 24 1.03 1.48 -1.97
N GLU A 25 1.77 1.37 -0.87
CA GLU A 25 2.11 2.52 -0.03
C GLU A 25 2.91 3.58 -0.79
N LEU A 26 3.88 3.15 -1.61
CA LEU A 26 4.68 4.06 -2.42
C LEU A 26 3.82 4.78 -3.46
N ALA A 27 2.95 4.06 -4.16
CA ALA A 27 2.02 4.64 -5.12
C ALA A 27 1.06 5.63 -4.46
N ALA A 28 0.50 5.30 -3.30
CA ALA A 28 -0.39 6.18 -2.55
C ALA A 28 0.31 7.48 -2.14
N LYS A 29 1.56 7.40 -1.64
CA LYS A 29 2.38 8.56 -1.28
C LYS A 29 2.70 9.43 -2.49
N TYR A 30 2.97 8.82 -3.65
CA TYR A 30 3.22 9.56 -4.88
C TYR A 30 1.97 10.31 -5.35
N VAL A 31 0.80 9.66 -5.35
CA VAL A 31 -0.48 10.32 -5.69
C VAL A 31 -0.78 11.45 -4.72
N ALA A 32 -0.61 11.24 -3.41
CA ALA A 32 -0.76 12.30 -2.42
C ALA A 32 0.14 13.49 -2.72
N HIS A 33 1.44 13.27 -2.95
CA HIS A 33 2.37 14.34 -3.31
C HIS A 33 1.92 15.15 -4.54
N LEU A 34 1.44 14.48 -5.58
CA LEU A 34 0.91 15.15 -6.78
C LEU A 34 -0.35 15.97 -6.48
N MET A 35 -1.26 15.45 -5.66
CA MET A 35 -2.46 16.16 -5.23
C MET A 35 -2.12 17.38 -4.36
N GLU A 36 -1.16 17.25 -3.44
CA GLU A 36 -0.66 18.37 -2.64
C GLU A 36 -0.05 19.47 -3.50
N ALA A 37 0.74 19.10 -4.51
CA ALA A 37 1.32 20.06 -5.45
C ALA A 37 0.26 20.77 -6.31
N LEU A 38 -0.81 20.06 -6.68
CA LEU A 38 -1.89 20.60 -7.50
C LEU A 38 -2.83 21.52 -6.71
N HIS A 39 -3.17 21.16 -5.48
CA HIS A 39 -4.20 21.83 -4.69
C HIS A 39 -3.64 22.76 -3.61
N GLY A 40 -2.34 22.65 -3.28
CA GLY A 40 -1.69 23.48 -2.25
C GLY A 40 -2.02 23.08 -0.81
N GLU A 41 -2.76 22.00 -0.62
CA GLU A 41 -3.20 21.49 0.68
C GLU A 41 -2.62 20.10 0.95
N ARG A 42 -2.34 19.79 2.22
CA ARG A 42 -1.87 18.46 2.60
C ARG A 42 -2.95 17.40 2.40
N CYS A 43 -2.52 16.24 1.93
CA CYS A 43 -3.39 15.09 1.71
C CYS A 43 -3.32 14.10 2.88
N HIS A 44 -4.44 13.44 3.13
CA HIS A 44 -4.53 12.27 3.99
C HIS A 44 -4.64 11.01 3.12
N ILE A 45 -3.94 9.96 3.51
CA ILE A 45 -3.96 8.66 2.85
C ILE A 45 -4.61 7.66 3.81
N ASP A 46 -5.67 7.01 3.35
CA ASP A 46 -6.29 5.85 4.03
C ASP A 46 -6.16 4.61 3.14
N ILE A 47 -5.71 3.51 3.71
CA ILE A 47 -5.49 2.25 2.99
C ILE A 47 -6.17 1.14 3.78
N SER A 48 -7.18 0.50 3.17
CA SER A 48 -7.80 -0.68 3.74
C SER A 48 -7.45 -1.91 2.91
N HIS A 49 -6.62 -2.78 3.47
CA HIS A 49 -6.27 -4.06 2.87
C HIS A 49 -7.43 -5.08 2.98
N GLU A 50 -8.26 -4.96 4.00
CA GLU A 50 -9.45 -5.80 4.19
C GLU A 50 -10.51 -5.49 3.14
N HIS A 51 -10.76 -4.20 2.87
CA HIS A 51 -11.78 -3.76 1.91
C HIS A 51 -11.23 -3.51 0.49
N GLY A 52 -9.91 -3.56 0.31
CA GLY A 52 -9.25 -3.48 -1.00
C GLY A 52 -9.23 -2.08 -1.62
N TYR A 53 -9.10 -1.02 -0.82
CA TYR A 53 -9.06 0.35 -1.33
C TYR A 53 -7.84 1.16 -0.86
N VAL A 54 -7.53 2.18 -1.65
CA VAL A 54 -6.62 3.29 -1.31
C VAL A 54 -7.38 4.58 -1.55
N LEU A 55 -7.43 5.45 -0.55
CA LEU A 55 -8.09 6.74 -0.59
C LEU A 55 -7.06 7.84 -0.36
N VAL A 56 -7.03 8.85 -1.22
CA VAL A 56 -6.21 10.05 -1.08
C VAL A 56 -7.17 11.24 -1.09
N LEU A 57 -7.24 11.98 0.01
CA LEU A 57 -8.13 13.12 0.18
C LEU A 57 -7.36 14.35 0.60
N THR A 58 -7.64 15.49 -0.04
CA THR A 58 -7.27 16.80 0.53
C THR A 58 -8.14 17.07 1.76
N ARG A 59 -7.57 17.75 2.76
CA ARG A 59 -8.32 18.16 3.94
C ARG A 59 -9.33 19.22 3.48
N LEU A 60 -10.62 18.88 3.41
CA LEU A 60 -11.67 19.87 3.14
C LEU A 60 -11.55 20.98 4.18
N GLY A 61 -11.08 22.15 3.75
CA GLY A 61 -11.01 23.37 4.55
C GLY A 61 -12.38 23.90 4.92
#